data_AF-A0A3D1IWH9-F1
#
_entry.id   AF-A0A3D1IWH9-F1
#
_cell.length_a   1.000
_cell.length_b   1.000
_cell.length_c   1.000
_cell.angle_alpha   90.00
_cell.angle_beta   90.00
_cell.angle_gamma   90.00
#
_symmetry.space_group_name_H-M   'P 1'
#
loop_
_entity.id
_entity.type
_entity.pdbx_description
1 polymer ?
#
loop_
_entity_poly.entity_id
_entity_poly.type
_entity_poly.pdbx_seq_one_letter_code
_entity_poly.pdbx_strand_id
1 'polypeptide(L)'
;MSTQFKVCNCNRTMPLDAAAGAVLGAALGVDALPIATELCRREVGSFLDTIRGADDVVVACTQERALFAELAQQKNAAAPIRFVNIRETGGWGAEAKQALPKMAALLAVAALPDPEPVPLVNYQSDGRVLIIGNAERAVPWATRLGAQLEVSVL
;
A
#
# COMPACT_ATOMS: atom_id res chain seq x y z
N MET A 1 -2.38 -18.25 10.41
CA MET A 1 -1.53 -17.08 10.10
C MET A 1 -2.05 -15.93 10.92
N SER A 2 -1.29 -15.46 11.91
CA SER A 2 -1.71 -14.33 12.73
C SER A 2 -1.14 -13.03 12.16
N THR A 3 -1.99 -12.20 11.56
CA THR A 3 -1.61 -10.84 11.11
C THR A 3 -1.51 -9.91 12.32
N GLN A 4 -0.38 -9.20 12.43
CA GLN A 4 -0.16 -8.18 13.45
C GLN A 4 -0.29 -6.78 12.86
N PHE A 5 -1.10 -5.93 13.49
CA PHE A 5 -1.35 -4.57 13.02
C PHE A 5 -0.55 -3.55 13.84
N LYS A 6 0.13 -2.62 13.14
CA LYS A 6 0.79 -1.47 13.75
C LYS A 6 0.11 -0.18 13.33
N VAL A 7 -0.59 0.43 14.29
CA VAL A 7 -1.32 1.69 14.10
C VAL A 7 -0.61 2.79 14.88
N CYS A 8 -0.50 3.96 14.28
CA CYS A 8 0.19 5.12 14.84
C CYS A 8 -0.70 6.35 14.65
N ASN A 9 -0.78 7.25 15.63
CA ASN A 9 -1.48 8.54 15.50
C ASN A 9 -0.63 9.63 14.83
N CYS A 10 0.58 9.27 14.37
CA CYS A 10 1.53 10.13 13.67
C CYS A 10 1.77 11.46 14.42
N ASN A 11 2.32 11.36 15.62
CA ASN A 11 2.57 12.47 16.54
C ASN A 11 1.31 13.29 16.84
N ARG A 12 0.21 12.59 17.11
CA ARG A 12 -1.12 13.15 17.42
C ARG A 12 -1.71 14.03 16.32
N THR A 13 -1.26 13.87 15.07
CA THR A 13 -1.86 14.56 13.92
C THR A 13 -3.15 13.91 13.44
N MET A 14 -3.49 12.72 13.95
CA MET A 14 -4.76 12.04 13.73
C MET A 14 -5.51 11.84 15.05
N PRO A 15 -6.85 11.87 15.05
CA PRO A 15 -7.67 11.66 16.25
C PRO A 15 -7.77 10.17 16.63
N LEU A 16 -6.62 9.52 16.87
CA LEU A 16 -6.52 8.12 17.25
C LEU A 16 -5.97 8.00 18.68
N ASP A 17 -6.75 7.38 19.55
CA ASP A 17 -6.44 7.11 20.95
C ASP A 17 -6.68 5.62 21.28
N ALA A 18 -6.53 5.24 22.55
CA ALA A 18 -6.74 3.87 22.99
C ALA A 18 -8.17 3.36 22.72
N ALA A 19 -9.19 4.23 22.78
CA ALA A 19 -10.57 3.86 22.48
C ALA A 19 -10.74 3.56 20.99
N ALA A 20 -10.13 4.37 20.10
CA ALA A 20 -10.04 4.08 18.68
C ALA A 20 -9.35 2.73 18.43
N GLY A 21 -8.27 2.44 19.15
CA GLY A 21 -7.57 1.14 19.09
C GLY A 21 -8.46 -0.06 19.44
N ALA A 22 -9.31 0.08 20.47
CA ALA A 22 -10.29 -0.94 20.84
C ALA A 22 -11.34 -1.16 19.74
N VAL A 23 -11.87 -0.07 19.16
CA VAL A 23 -12.84 -0.16 18.05
C VAL A 23 -12.22 -0.82 16.81
N LEU A 24 -10.99 -0.45 16.46
CA LEU A 24 -10.28 -1.05 15.32
C LEU A 24 -10.01 -2.54 15.55
N GLY A 25 -9.56 -2.93 16.76
CA GLY A 25 -9.34 -4.34 17.11
C GLY A 25 -10.63 -5.16 16.99
N ALA A 26 -11.72 -4.67 17.59
CA ALA A 26 -13.02 -5.33 17.51
C ALA A 26 -13.52 -5.50 16.07
N ALA A 27 -13.37 -4.48 15.21
CA ALA A 27 -13.77 -4.56 13.81
C ALA A 27 -12.92 -5.53 12.97
N LEU A 28 -11.66 -5.76 13.37
CA LEU A 28 -10.75 -6.70 12.73
C LEU A 28 -10.83 -8.11 13.33
N GLY A 29 -11.62 -8.32 14.38
CA GLY A 29 -11.71 -9.61 15.08
C GLY A 29 -10.45 -9.97 15.88
N VAL A 30 -9.70 -8.97 16.33
CA VAL A 30 -8.47 -9.13 17.14
C VAL A 30 -8.57 -8.32 18.43
N ASP A 31 -7.60 -8.52 19.33
CA ASP A 31 -7.50 -7.70 20.54
C ASP A 31 -7.33 -6.21 20.22
N ALA A 32 -7.62 -5.36 21.21
CA ALA A 32 -7.49 -3.91 21.07
C ALA A 32 -6.10 -3.53 20.53
N LEU A 33 -6.07 -2.76 19.44
CA LEU A 33 -4.81 -2.37 18.80
C LEU A 33 -4.12 -1.28 19.61
N PRO A 34 -2.86 -1.46 20.03
CA PRO A 34 -2.08 -0.39 20.62
C PRO A 34 -1.87 0.74 19.60
N ILE A 35 -2.22 1.97 19.98
CA ILE A 35 -1.98 3.16 19.15
C ILE A 35 -0.65 3.78 19.55
N ALA A 36 0.36 3.61 18.70
CA ALA A 36 1.65 4.29 18.86
C ALA A 36 1.50 5.80 18.58
N THR A 37 2.41 6.60 19.12
CA THR A 37 2.50 8.05 18.82
C THR A 37 3.56 8.37 17.78
N GLU A 38 4.73 7.77 17.89
CA GLU A 38 5.91 7.98 17.05
C GLU A 38 6.52 6.63 16.63
N LEU A 39 5.70 5.75 16.02
CA LEU A 39 6.10 4.40 15.60
C LEU A 39 7.39 4.37 14.75
N CYS A 40 7.55 5.32 13.83
CA CYS A 40 8.73 5.42 12.97
C CYS A 40 9.95 6.07 13.65
N ARG A 41 9.80 6.56 14.89
CA ARG A 41 10.86 7.24 15.64
C ARG A 41 11.08 6.52 16.97
N ARG A 42 10.58 7.09 18.06
CA ARG A 42 10.87 6.65 19.43
C ARG A 42 10.33 5.27 19.75
N GLU A 43 9.29 4.82 19.05
CA GLU A 43 8.60 3.56 19.32
C GLU A 43 8.91 2.48 18.28
N VAL A 44 9.95 2.68 17.45
CA VAL A 44 10.35 1.74 16.39
C VAL A 44 10.69 0.36 16.92
N GLY A 45 11.14 0.26 18.18
CA GLY A 45 11.37 -1.03 18.85
C GLY A 45 10.13 -1.93 18.83
N SER A 46 8.93 -1.36 19.01
CA SER A 46 7.68 -2.13 18.99
C SER A 46 7.38 -2.77 17.62
N PHE A 47 7.81 -2.13 16.52
CA PHE A 47 7.75 -2.70 15.18
C PHE A 47 8.79 -3.81 15.03
N LEU A 48 10.04 -3.57 15.45
CA LEU A 48 11.14 -4.53 15.38
C LEU A 48 10.86 -5.82 16.17
N ASP A 49 10.14 -5.73 17.28
CA ASP A 49 9.72 -6.89 18.07
C ASP A 49 8.63 -7.69 17.35
N THR A 50 7.74 -7.01 16.62
CA THR A 50 6.62 -7.66 15.92
C THR A 50 7.07 -8.44 14.70
N ILE A 51 7.97 -7.88 13.89
CA ILE A 51 8.49 -8.55 12.68
C ILE A 51 9.34 -9.80 12.98
N ARG A 52 9.71 -10.02 14.25
CA ARG A 52 10.47 -11.21 14.68
C ARG A 52 9.59 -12.44 14.94
N GLY A 53 8.30 -12.24 15.23
CA GLY A 53 7.43 -13.33 15.70
C GLY A 53 6.08 -13.43 14.99
N ALA A 54 5.76 -12.51 14.07
CA ALA A 54 4.50 -12.51 13.32
C ALA A 54 4.63 -13.27 11.99
N ASP A 55 3.52 -13.86 11.54
CA ASP A 55 3.43 -14.47 10.20
C ASP A 55 3.21 -13.42 9.11
N ASP A 56 2.55 -12.30 9.44
CA ASP A 56 2.22 -11.20 8.53
C ASP A 56 2.09 -9.90 9.35
N VAL A 57 2.58 -8.79 8.79
CA VAL A 57 2.59 -7.50 9.48
C VAL A 57 1.97 -6.42 8.60
N VAL A 58 0.90 -5.80 9.09
CA VAL A 58 0.28 -4.63 8.46
C VAL A 58 0.70 -3.37 9.20
N VAL A 59 1.42 -2.48 8.53
CA VAL A 59 1.79 -1.16 9.06
C VAL A 59 0.85 -0.11 8.48
N ALA A 60 0.12 0.58 9.34
CA ALA A 60 -0.85 1.62 8.97
C ALA A 60 -0.17 2.97 8.66
N CYS A 61 0.91 2.93 7.87
CA CYS A 61 1.66 4.11 7.43
C CYS A 61 2.26 3.83 6.05
N THR A 62 2.14 4.77 5.12
CA THR A 62 2.85 4.70 3.83
C THR A 62 3.98 5.72 3.71
N GLN A 63 3.98 6.78 4.52
CA GLN A 63 5.00 7.83 4.46
C GLN A 63 6.40 7.29 4.77
N GLU A 64 6.51 6.47 5.81
CA GLU A 64 7.79 5.95 6.32
C GLU A 64 8.02 4.50 5.85
N ARG A 65 7.43 4.11 4.70
CA ARG A 65 7.55 2.76 4.13
C ARG A 65 9.01 2.36 3.92
N ALA A 66 9.81 3.28 3.35
CA ALA A 66 11.22 3.03 3.06
C ALA A 66 12.00 2.67 4.34
N LEU A 67 11.79 3.42 5.42
CA LEU A 67 12.40 3.16 6.72
C LEU A 67 12.01 1.77 7.27
N PHE A 68 10.71 1.45 7.31
CA PHE A 68 10.26 0.16 7.83
C PHE A 68 10.77 -1.03 7.00
N ALA A 69 10.81 -0.88 5.67
CA ALA A 69 11.37 -1.89 4.78
C ALA A 69 12.87 -2.10 5.00
N GLU A 70 13.64 -1.01 5.14
CA GLU A 70 15.07 -1.09 5.43
C GLU A 70 15.34 -1.77 6.78
N LEU A 71 14.61 -1.38 7.83
CA LEU A 71 14.73 -1.99 9.15
C LEU A 71 14.37 -3.48 9.14
N ALA A 72 13.33 -3.86 8.40
CA ALA A 72 12.96 -5.26 8.24
C ALA A 72 14.04 -6.07 7.52
N GLN A 73 14.63 -5.49 6.47
CA GLN A 73 15.76 -6.10 5.76
C GLN A 73 16.98 -6.25 6.68
N GLN A 74 17.35 -5.22 7.45
CA GLN A 74 18.46 -5.28 8.42
C GLN A 74 18.24 -6.36 9.50
N LYS A 75 16.98 -6.68 9.81
CA LYS A 75 16.63 -7.74 10.77
C LYS A 75 16.35 -9.10 10.11
N ASN A 76 16.53 -9.23 8.80
CA ASN A 76 16.20 -10.44 8.03
C ASN A 76 14.78 -10.95 8.35
N ALA A 77 13.80 -10.04 8.42
CA ALA A 77 12.43 -10.40 8.74
C ALA A 77 11.86 -11.35 7.68
N ALA A 78 11.29 -12.48 8.14
CA ALA A 78 10.66 -13.46 7.26
C ALA A 78 9.20 -13.12 6.92
N ALA A 79 8.54 -12.33 7.79
CA ALA A 79 7.15 -11.96 7.62
C ALA A 79 6.98 -10.97 6.45
N PRO A 80 6.01 -11.18 5.54
CA PRO A 80 5.58 -10.13 4.63
C PRO A 80 5.13 -8.89 5.42
N ILE A 81 5.51 -7.72 4.91
CA ILE A 81 5.13 -6.43 5.48
C ILE A 81 4.29 -5.68 4.47
N ARG A 82 3.03 -5.45 4.83
CA ARG A 82 2.04 -4.74 4.02
C ARG A 82 1.86 -3.34 4.60
N PHE A 83 1.68 -2.37 3.72
CA PHE A 83 1.58 -0.97 4.10
C PHE A 83 0.26 -0.39 3.63
N VAL A 84 -0.49 0.22 4.54
CA VAL A 84 -1.76 0.88 4.23
C VAL A 84 -1.78 2.30 4.73
N ASN A 85 -2.29 3.19 3.88
CA ASN A 85 -2.42 4.58 4.23
C ASN A 85 -3.75 4.78 4.96
N ILE A 86 -3.71 5.07 6.26
CA ILE A 86 -4.87 5.54 7.03
C ILE A 86 -4.80 7.03 7.38
N ARG A 87 -3.66 7.69 7.11
CA ARG A 87 -3.43 9.09 7.46
C ARG A 87 -4.08 10.02 6.46
N GLU A 88 -3.58 10.07 5.23
CA GLU A 88 -4.13 10.94 4.20
C GLU A 88 -5.52 10.47 3.75
N THR A 89 -5.83 9.17 3.84
CA THR A 89 -7.12 8.63 3.40
C THR A 89 -8.20 8.64 4.49
N GLY A 90 -7.85 8.98 5.74
CA GLY A 90 -8.78 8.96 6.87
C GLY A 90 -8.45 10.02 7.90
N GLY A 91 -7.32 9.89 8.59
CA GLY A 91 -6.99 10.66 9.79
C GLY A 91 -6.73 12.16 9.58
N TRP A 92 -6.46 12.60 8.36
CA TRP A 92 -6.34 14.02 7.97
C TRP A 92 -7.54 14.54 7.17
N GLY A 93 -8.57 13.72 6.94
CA GLY A 93 -9.78 14.14 6.25
C GLY A 93 -10.67 15.03 7.13
N ALA A 94 -11.58 15.78 6.50
CA ALA A 94 -12.58 16.58 7.22
C ALA A 94 -13.45 15.74 8.18
N GLU A 95 -13.65 14.46 7.84
CA GLU A 95 -14.44 13.48 8.59
C GLU A 95 -13.57 12.59 9.50
N ALA A 96 -12.32 12.98 9.82
CA ALA A 96 -11.36 12.13 10.53
C ALA A 96 -11.89 11.50 11.83
N LYS A 97 -12.73 12.24 12.59
CA LYS A 97 -13.36 11.74 13.84
C LYS A 97 -14.35 10.59 13.61
N GLN A 98 -14.85 10.42 12.39
CA GLN A 98 -15.82 9.40 11.99
C GLN A 98 -15.19 8.34 11.08
N ALA A 99 -13.88 8.44 10.82
CA ALA A 99 -13.19 7.63 9.82
C ALA A 99 -12.79 6.22 10.32
N LEU A 100 -13.05 5.85 11.58
CA LEU A 100 -12.65 4.54 12.12
C LEU A 100 -13.18 3.34 11.32
N PRO A 101 -14.45 3.30 10.86
CA PRO A 101 -14.93 2.20 10.00
C PRO A 101 -14.15 2.10 8.69
N LYS A 102 -13.80 3.24 8.08
CA LYS A 102 -12.97 3.30 6.87
C LYS A 102 -11.55 2.79 7.15
N MET A 103 -10.95 3.21 8.26
CA MET A 103 -9.62 2.75 8.66
C MET A 103 -9.61 1.25 8.94
N ALA A 104 -10.61 0.71 9.63
CA ALA A 104 -10.76 -0.73 9.84
C ALA A 104 -10.88 -1.49 8.51
N ALA A 105 -11.69 -1.01 7.57
CA ALA A 105 -11.81 -1.62 6.25
C ALA A 105 -10.49 -1.60 5.49
N LEU A 106 -9.74 -0.49 5.54
CA LEU A 106 -8.42 -0.38 4.90
C LEU A 106 -7.41 -1.33 5.54
N LEU A 107 -7.37 -1.44 6.87
CA LEU A 107 -6.54 -2.41 7.58
C LEU A 107 -6.90 -3.85 7.21
N ALA A 108 -8.19 -4.18 7.15
CA ALA A 108 -8.68 -5.50 6.77
C ALA A 108 -8.30 -5.88 5.34
N VAL A 109 -8.49 -4.96 4.39
CA VAL A 109 -8.08 -5.15 2.98
C VAL A 109 -6.57 -5.37 2.88
N ALA A 110 -5.79 -4.62 3.68
CA ALA A 110 -4.34 -4.78 3.70
C ALA A 110 -3.88 -6.09 4.33
N ALA A 111 -4.71 -6.75 5.15
CA ALA A 111 -4.43 -8.06 5.75
C ALA A 111 -4.91 -9.23 4.89
N LEU A 112 -5.55 -8.98 3.74
CA LEU A 112 -5.97 -10.06 2.85
C LEU A 112 -4.73 -10.81 2.33
N PRO A 113 -4.84 -12.14 2.18
CA PRO A 113 -3.79 -12.92 1.55
C PRO A 113 -3.58 -12.45 0.10
N ASP A 114 -2.41 -12.76 -0.45
CA ASP A 114 -2.17 -12.50 -1.86
C ASP A 114 -3.19 -13.25 -2.72
N PRO A 115 -3.66 -12.63 -3.82
CA PRO A 115 -4.61 -13.27 -4.70
C PRO A 115 -4.02 -14.58 -5.24
N GLU A 116 -4.87 -15.59 -5.42
CA GLU A 116 -4.44 -16.81 -6.07
C GLU A 116 -3.83 -16.51 -7.45
N PRO A 117 -2.71 -17.13 -7.82
CA PRO A 117 -2.10 -16.93 -9.13
C PRO A 117 -3.12 -17.21 -10.24
N VAL A 118 -3.44 -16.17 -11.01
CA VAL A 118 -4.31 -16.32 -12.18
C VAL A 118 -3.49 -16.75 -13.39
N PRO A 119 -4.06 -17.51 -14.34
CA PRO A 119 -3.38 -17.86 -15.59
C PRO A 119 -2.88 -16.59 -16.30
N LEU A 120 -1.59 -16.54 -16.58
CA LEU A 120 -0.99 -15.48 -17.37
C LEU A 120 -1.19 -15.79 -18.87
N VAL A 121 -1.75 -14.83 -19.60
CA VAL A 121 -1.75 -14.86 -21.06
C VAL A 121 -0.62 -13.98 -21.55
N ASN A 122 0.36 -14.59 -22.21
CA ASN A 122 1.43 -13.84 -22.84
C ASN A 122 0.93 -13.25 -24.16
N TYR A 123 1.11 -11.94 -24.33
CA TYR A 123 0.91 -11.27 -25.60
C TYR A 123 2.27 -10.98 -26.23
N GLN A 124 2.43 -11.38 -27.48
CA GLN A 124 3.57 -11.00 -28.30
C GLN A 124 3.08 -10.02 -29.36
N SER A 125 3.73 -8.86 -29.44
CA SER A 125 3.46 -7.88 -30.49
C SER A 125 4.37 -8.19 -31.69
N ASP A 126 3.78 -8.24 -32.88
CA ASP A 126 4.53 -8.32 -34.15
C ASP A 126 5.15 -6.97 -34.56
N GLY A 127 5.04 -5.93 -33.72
CA GLY A 127 5.65 -4.62 -33.99
C GLY A 127 4.90 -3.77 -35.02
N ARG A 128 3.63 -4.06 -35.28
CA ARG A 128 2.78 -3.31 -36.23
C ARG A 128 2.03 -2.17 -35.55
N VAL A 129 1.96 -1.02 -36.20
CA VAL A 129 1.21 0.14 -35.72
C VAL A 129 0.41 0.79 -36.83
N LEU A 130 -0.86 1.09 -36.56
CA LEU A 130 -1.75 1.86 -37.44
C LEU A 130 -1.97 3.25 -36.84
N ILE A 131 -1.61 4.29 -37.59
CA ILE A 131 -1.83 5.69 -37.22
C ILE A 131 -3.01 6.21 -38.03
N ILE A 132 -4.10 6.58 -37.36
CA ILE A 132 -5.31 7.09 -38.02
C ILE A 132 -5.41 8.60 -37.80
N GLY A 133 -5.54 9.37 -38.87
CA GLY A 133 -5.82 10.80 -38.80
C GLY A 133 -5.21 11.64 -39.93
N ASN A 134 -5.48 12.94 -39.89
CA ASN A 134 -5.02 13.88 -40.91
C ASN A 134 -3.51 13.80 -41.15
N ALA A 135 -3.12 13.79 -42.43
CA ALA A 135 -1.74 13.58 -42.87
C ALA A 135 -0.73 14.50 -42.17
N GLU A 136 -1.07 15.78 -41.98
CA GLU A 136 -0.22 16.77 -41.30
C GLU A 136 0.19 16.36 -39.88
N ARG A 137 -0.63 15.55 -39.21
CA ARG A 137 -0.36 15.03 -37.87
C ARG A 137 0.13 13.58 -37.89
N ALA A 138 -0.40 12.74 -38.78
CA ALA A 138 -0.10 11.32 -38.80
C ALA A 138 1.29 11.01 -39.39
N VAL A 139 1.67 11.69 -40.48
CA VAL A 139 2.93 11.40 -41.19
C VAL A 139 4.18 11.72 -40.36
N PRO A 140 4.27 12.85 -39.61
CA PRO A 140 5.44 13.09 -38.75
C PRO A 140 5.66 12.01 -37.69
N TRP A 141 4.57 11.44 -37.15
CA TRP A 141 4.66 10.32 -36.21
C TRP A 141 5.04 9.01 -36.90
N ALA A 142 4.50 8.76 -38.10
CA ALA A 142 4.88 7.60 -38.88
C ALA A 142 6.39 7.54 -39.15
N THR A 143 6.99 8.68 -39.54
CA THR A 143 8.45 8.77 -39.76
C THR A 143 9.25 8.49 -38.49
N ARG A 144 8.81 9.00 -37.33
CA ARG A 144 9.50 8.78 -36.05
C ARG A 144 9.44 7.32 -35.59
N LEU A 145 8.31 6.66 -35.83
CA LEU A 145 8.07 5.28 -35.39
C LEU A 145 8.60 4.24 -36.37
N GLY A 146 8.77 4.59 -37.65
CA GLY A 146 9.22 3.66 -38.71
C GLY A 146 10.61 3.07 -38.52
N ALA A 147 11.43 3.61 -37.61
CA ALA A 147 12.71 3.03 -37.25
C ALA A 147 12.59 1.79 -36.34
N GLN A 148 11.43 1.59 -35.70
CA GLN A 148 11.23 0.55 -34.68
C GLN A 148 9.98 -0.32 -34.94
N LEU A 149 9.03 0.16 -35.75
CA LEU A 149 7.73 -0.49 -35.97
C LEU A 149 7.39 -0.53 -37.46
N GLU A 150 6.57 -1.51 -37.85
CA GLU A 150 5.93 -1.58 -39.16
C GLU A 150 4.69 -0.66 -39.16
N VAL A 151 4.82 0.52 -39.77
CA VAL A 151 3.82 1.60 -39.69
C VAL A 151 2.89 1.61 -40.89
N SER A 152 1.58 1.64 -40.63
CA SER A 152 0.53 1.98 -41.59
C SER A 152 -0.15 3.29 -41.20
N VAL A 153 -0.58 4.09 -42.18
CA VAL A 153 -1.29 5.37 -41.96
C VAL A 153 -2.61 5.35 -42.71
N LEU A 154 -3.70 5.78 -42.06
CA LEU A 154 -5.06 5.83 -42.62
C LEU A 154 -5.76 7.17 -42.32
#